data_AF-A0A7L2ZCQ9-F1
#
_entry.id   AF-A0A7L2ZCQ9-F1
#
_cell.length_a   1.000
_cell.length_b   1.000
_cell.length_c   1.000
_cell.angle_alpha   90.00
_cell.angle_beta   90.00
_cell.angle_gamma   90.00
#
_symmetry.space_group_name_H-M   'P 1'
#
loop_
_entity.id
_entity.type
_entity.pdbx_description
1 polymer ?
#
loop_
_entity_poly.entity_id
_entity_poly.type
_entity_poly.pdbx_seq_one_letter_code
_entity_poly.pdbx_strand_id
1 'polypeptide(L)' 'TLRALLRELRHAAGRSYRDSPAYRHVLAAFRAHRVTSEKLCRAQQELHFQAATYLCLLRSVREHEALHREYHGRGE' A
#
# COMPACT_ATOMS: atom_id res chain seq x y z
N THR A 1 -6.56 -6.80 -3.43
CA THR A 1 -5.57 -6.14 -2.53
C THR A 1 -4.49 -5.39 -3.30
N LEU A 2 -3.67 -6.04 -4.15
CA LEU A 2 -2.58 -5.38 -4.89
C LEU A 2 -2.98 -4.11 -5.66
N ARG A 3 -4.05 -4.16 -6.47
CA ARG A 3 -4.51 -2.98 -7.25
C ARG A 3 -4.88 -1.78 -6.36
N ALA A 4 -5.45 -2.03 -5.19
CA ALA A 4 -5.79 -0.98 -4.24
C ALA A 4 -4.52 -0.38 -3.62
N LEU A 5 -3.55 -1.21 -3.25
CA LEU A 5 -2.24 -0.80 -2.73
C LEU A 5 -1.48 0.08 -3.73
N LEU A 6 -1.47 -0.32 -5.01
CA LEU A 6 -0.86 0.48 -6.08
C LEU A 6 -1.59 1.82 -6.32
N ARG A 7 -2.91 1.88 -6.07
CA ARG A 7 -3.68 3.11 -6.16
C ARG A 7 -3.29 4.07 -5.04
N GLU A 8 -3.19 3.59 -3.80
CA GLU A 8 -2.74 4.42 -2.67
C GLU A 8 -1.29 4.88 -2.85
N LEU A 9 -0.38 4.01 -3.31
CA LEU A 9 0.99 4.40 -3.63
C LEU A 9 1.06 5.51 -4.67
N ARG A 10 0.15 5.51 -5.66
CA ARG A 10 0.05 6.59 -6.64
C ARG A 10 -0.47 7.89 -6.03
N HIS A 11 -1.34 7.82 -5.02
CA HIS A 11 -1.76 9.01 -4.28
C HIS A 11 -0.61 9.58 -3.44
N ALA A 12 0.18 8.73 -2.79
CA ALA A 12 1.30 9.17 -1.95
C ALA A 12 2.54 9.65 -2.75
N ALA A 13 2.94 8.93 -3.79
CA ALA A 13 4.17 9.20 -4.53
C ALA A 13 3.95 9.85 -5.92
N GLY A 14 2.71 10.15 -6.30
CA GLY A 14 2.40 10.83 -7.56
C GLY A 14 2.71 9.99 -8.81
N ARG A 15 3.10 10.66 -9.91
CA ARG A 15 3.32 10.00 -11.22
C ARG A 15 4.55 9.08 -11.25
N SER A 16 5.55 9.34 -10.40
CA SER A 16 6.78 8.54 -10.27
C SER A 16 6.65 7.39 -9.26
N TYR A 17 5.43 7.04 -8.82
CA TYR A 17 5.22 5.93 -7.87
C TYR A 17 5.83 4.60 -8.34
N ARG A 18 5.95 4.39 -9.66
CA ARG A 18 6.57 3.19 -10.25
C ARG A 18 8.07 3.07 -9.98
N ASP A 19 8.73 4.20 -9.76
CA ASP A 19 10.17 4.23 -9.49
C ASP A 19 10.46 4.02 -8.00
N SER A 20 9.43 4.14 -7.16
CA SER A 20 9.57 4.01 -5.71
C SER A 20 10.03 2.61 -5.29
N PRO A 21 10.85 2.49 -4.24
CA PRO A 21 11.24 1.20 -3.68
C PRO A 21 10.02 0.41 -3.19
N ALA A 22 8.99 1.11 -2.68
CA ALA A 22 7.74 0.50 -2.23
C ALA A 22 7.01 -0.23 -3.38
N TYR A 23 6.93 0.38 -4.57
CA TYR A 23 6.32 -0.25 -5.73
C TYR A 23 7.05 -1.53 -6.15
N ARG A 24 8.38 -1.48 -6.23
CA ARG A 24 9.21 -2.64 -6.60
C ARG A 24 9.06 -3.77 -5.58
N HIS A 25 9.11 -3.43 -4.29
CA HIS A 25 8.97 -4.39 -3.20
C HIS A 25 7.62 -5.10 -3.24
N VAL A 26 6.52 -4.35 -3.34
CA VAL A 26 5.15 -4.90 -3.40
C VAL A 26 4.99 -5.80 -4.62
N LEU A 27 5.48 -5.40 -5.79
CA LEU A 27 5.42 -6.26 -6.99
C LEU A 27 6.25 -7.53 -6.86
N ALA A 28 7.46 -7.44 -6.32
CA ALA A 28 8.33 -8.59 -6.12
C ALA A 28 7.68 -9.60 -5.16
N ALA A 29 7.15 -9.13 -4.03
CA ALA A 29 6.46 -9.98 -3.05
C ALA A 29 5.25 -10.70 -3.68
N PHE A 30 4.36 -9.97 -4.36
CA PHE A 30 3.20 -10.58 -5.01
C PHE A 30 3.55 -11.55 -6.15
N ARG A 31 4.66 -11.32 -6.86
CA ARG A 31 5.14 -12.25 -7.90
C ARG A 31 5.75 -13.51 -7.30
N ALA A 32 6.58 -13.38 -6.27
CA ALA A 32 7.22 -14.51 -5.60
C ALA A 32 6.19 -15.53 -5.08
N HIS A 33 5.09 -15.05 -4.51
CA HIS A 33 4.03 -15.92 -3.98
C HIS A 33 3.01 -16.41 -5.01
N ARG A 34 3.05 -15.94 -6.28
CA ARG A 34 2.14 -16.39 -7.35
C ARG A 34 2.58 -17.70 -8.01
N VAL A 35 3.86 -18.05 -7.93
CA VAL A 35 4.47 -19.18 -8.67
C VAL A 35 4.56 -20.45 -7.80
N THR A 36 4.47 -20.33 -6.48
CA THR A 36 4.61 -21.46 -5.55
C THR A 36 3.24 -22.05 -5.18
N SER A 37 2.69 -22.94 -6.02
CA SER A 37 1.32 -23.44 -5.88
C SER A 37 1.11 -24.64 -4.93
N GLU A 38 2.17 -25.30 -4.42
CA GLU A 38 1.99 -26.61 -3.76
C GLU A 38 2.31 -26.69 -2.26
N LYS A 39 2.94 -25.67 -1.64
CA LYS A 39 3.32 -25.73 -0.20
C LYS A 39 2.99 -24.52 0.69
N LEU A 40 2.35 -23.46 0.19
CA LEU A 40 2.41 -22.13 0.86
C LEU A 40 1.08 -21.37 0.99
N CYS A 41 -0.04 -22.04 1.28
CA CYS A 41 -1.30 -21.36 1.61
C CYS A 41 -1.12 -20.33 2.75
N ARG A 42 -0.30 -20.66 3.76
CA ARG A 42 0.01 -19.76 4.88
C ARG A 42 0.80 -18.52 4.47
N ALA A 43 1.84 -18.63 3.65
CA ALA A 43 2.61 -17.45 3.23
C ALA A 43 1.82 -16.56 2.27
N GLN A 44 0.93 -17.14 1.46
CA GLN A 44 0.01 -16.34 0.65
C GLN A 44 -0.99 -15.58 1.54
N GLN A 45 -1.54 -16.22 2.57
CA GLN A 45 -2.39 -15.55 3.57
C GLN A 45 -1.64 -14.44 4.31
N GLU A 46 -0.39 -14.70 4.70
CA GLU A 46 0.47 -13.73 5.39
C GLU A 46 0.79 -12.52 4.50
N LEU A 47 1.10 -12.75 3.21
CA LEU A 47 1.24 -11.68 2.22
C LEU A 47 -0.05 -10.87 2.09
N HIS A 48 -1.21 -11.54 2.02
CA HIS A 48 -2.49 -10.84 1.92
C HIS A 48 -2.79 -10.01 3.17
N PHE A 49 -2.46 -10.52 4.35
CA PHE A 49 -2.58 -9.81 5.63
C PHE A 49 -1.68 -8.57 5.65
N GLN A 50 -0.38 -8.73 5.36
CA GLN A 50 0.56 -7.61 5.27
C GLN A 50 0.10 -6.55 4.25
N ALA A 51 -0.37 -6.99 3.09
CA ALA A 51 -0.89 -6.09 2.07
C ALA A 51 -2.15 -5.34 2.53
N ALA A 52 -3.01 -5.96 3.35
CA ALA A 52 -4.16 -5.28 3.95
C ALA A 52 -3.71 -4.26 5.00
N THR A 53 -2.72 -4.59 5.83
CA THR A 53 -2.12 -3.67 6.81
C THR A 53 -1.53 -2.43 6.13
N TYR A 54 -0.72 -2.62 5.09
CA TYR A 54 -0.15 -1.48 4.34
C TYR A 54 -1.22 -0.65 3.65
N LEU A 55 -2.26 -1.28 3.11
CA LEU A 55 -3.38 -0.58 2.50
C LEU A 55 -4.13 0.29 3.53
N CYS A 56 -4.36 -0.26 4.73
CA CYS A 56 -4.97 0.48 5.84
C CYS A 56 -4.13 1.71 6.20
N LEU A 57 -2.83 1.50 6.45
CA LEU A 57 -1.90 2.58 6.78
C LEU A 57 -1.90 3.71 5.74
N LEU A 58 -1.75 3.38 4.45
CA LEU A 58 -1.69 4.39 3.39
C LEU A 58 -2.99 5.20 3.29
N ARG A 59 -4.15 4.54 3.49
CA ARG A 59 -5.44 5.22 3.52
C ARG A 59 -5.57 6.16 4.71
N SER A 60 -5.22 5.67 5.90
CA SER A 60 -5.28 6.47 7.12
C SER A 60 -4.36 7.68 7.05
N VAL A 61 -3.16 7.54 6.46
CA VAL A 61 -2.26 8.68 6.22
C VAL A 61 -2.91 9.70 5.28
N ARG A 62 -3.47 9.27 4.15
CA ARG A 62 -4.14 10.16 3.19
C ARG A 62 -5.32 10.90 3.83
N GLU A 63 -6.13 10.20 4.62
CA GLU A 63 -7.27 10.76 5.34
C GLU A 63 -6.81 11.74 6.43
N HIS A 64 -5.77 11.38 7.18
CA HIS A 64 -5.16 12.24 8.18
C HIS A 64 -4.63 13.53 7.56
N GLU A 65 -3.91 13.47 6.44
CA GLU A 65 -3.44 14.66 5.72
C GLU A 65 -4.58 15.53 5.20
N ALA A 66 -5.71 14.93 4.81
CA ALA A 66 -6.88 15.68 4.37
C ALA A 66 -7.52 16.43 5.55
N LEU A 67 -7.72 15.75 6.68
CA LEU A 67 -8.22 16.34 7.91
C LEU A 67 -7.28 17.42 8.44
N HIS A 68 -5.98 17.15 8.44
CA HIS A 68 -4.96 18.12 8.83
C HIS A 68 -5.05 19.36 7.95
N ARG A 69 -5.09 19.23 6.63
CA ARG A 69 -5.26 20.39 5.73
C ARG A 69 -6.57 21.17 5.96
N GLU A 70 -7.66 20.49 6.29
CA GLU A 70 -8.97 21.13 6.52
C GLU A 70 -9.02 21.93 7.82
N TYR A 71 -8.39 21.43 8.89
CA TYR A 71 -8.55 21.99 10.24
C TYR A 71 -7.32 22.71 10.78
N HIS A 72 -6.11 22.43 10.27
CA HIS A 72 -4.87 23.00 10.79
C HIS A 72 -4.61 24.46 10.37
N GLY A 73 -5.54 25.06 9.60
CA GLY A 73 -5.52 26.48 9.20
C GLY A 73 -6.56 27.38 9.90
N ARG A 74 -7.28 26.89 10.92
CA ARG A 74 -8.28 27.67 11.68
C ARG A 74 -7.78 28.18 13.04
N GLY A 75 -6.47 28.27 13.23
CA GLY A 75 -5.88 28.88 14.42
C GLY A 75 -5.46 30.32 14.10
N GLU A 76 -6.35 31.27 14.34
CA GLU A 76 -5.99 32.57 14.94
C GLU A 76 -5.84 32.37 16.45
#